data_AF-A0A0G0TRJ1-F1
#
_entry.id   AF-A0A0G0TRJ1-F1
#
_cell.length_a   1.000
_cell.length_b   1.000
_cell.length_c   1.000
_cell.angle_alpha   90.00
_cell.angle_beta   90.00
_cell.angle_gamma   90.00
#
_symmetry.space_group_name_H-M   'P 1'
#
loop_
_entity.id
_entity.type
_entity.pdbx_description
1 polymer ?
#
loop_
_entity_poly.entity_id
_entity_poly.type
_entity_poly.pdbx_seq_one_letter_code
_entity_poly.pdbx_strand_id
1 'polypeptide(L)'
;MKRKKIFFVTLFLVVFLIFFIIKNLFILDPDFGWHLRLGELILKSGIPKTDPFSYTMPSFPFVDHEWLSNIMIYFIYQKSFILLAIVFALFPLFTLLITFYKNFKPFLFGVYILSFSVLLSFSGIRIQTISWMLVSTLLVVVLNGELWKRFRFFIPLLILLWANLHGGFAIAIYILALTIAAKAIERKIERLDFVVFFASLFATFLNPYGPRLWGEIFLQIGDPSLRCSGLEANFQF
;
A
#
# COMPACT_ATOMS: atom_id res chain seq x y z
N MET A 1 20.98 -24.82 15.45
CA MET A 1 19.60 -24.26 15.32
C MET A 1 19.50 -23.03 14.40
N LYS A 2 20.36 -22.00 14.54
CA LYS A 2 20.30 -20.77 13.69
C LYS A 2 20.37 -21.04 12.17
N ARG A 3 21.31 -21.88 11.70
CA ARG A 3 21.43 -22.23 10.26
C ARG A 3 20.18 -22.91 9.70
N LYS A 4 19.58 -23.86 10.44
CA LYS A 4 18.32 -24.52 10.04
C LYS A 4 17.17 -23.51 9.96
N LYS A 5 17.04 -22.60 10.94
CA LYS A 5 16.02 -21.54 10.92
C LYS A 5 16.16 -20.63 9.70
N ILE A 6 17.38 -20.19 9.37
CA ILE A 6 17.64 -19.35 8.19
C ILE A 6 17.27 -20.10 6.92
N PHE A 7 17.68 -21.37 6.78
CA PHE A 7 17.32 -22.19 5.63
C PHE A 7 15.80 -22.30 5.42
N PHE A 8 15.04 -22.62 6.48
CA PHE A 8 13.58 -22.70 6.38
C PHE A 8 12.92 -21.36 6.03
N VAL A 9 13.40 -20.25 6.59
CA VAL A 9 12.89 -18.92 6.27
C VAL A 9 13.19 -18.56 4.82
N THR A 10 14.42 -18.78 4.35
CA THR A 10 14.80 -18.52 2.95
C THR A 10 13.97 -19.38 1.99
N LEU A 11 13.83 -20.68 2.26
CA LEU A 11 13.03 -21.58 1.43
C LEU A 11 11.56 -21.13 1.39
N PHE A 12 10.99 -20.81 2.56
CA PHE A 12 9.63 -20.27 2.69
C PHE A 12 9.45 -19.04 1.78
N LEU A 13 10.33 -18.04 1.90
CA LEU A 13 10.27 -16.80 1.13
C LEU A 13 10.42 -17.01 -0.38
N VAL A 14 11.34 -17.89 -0.80
CA VAL A 14 11.58 -18.18 -2.21
C VAL A 14 10.35 -18.85 -2.83
N VAL A 15 9.76 -19.84 -2.14
CA VAL A 15 8.53 -20.49 -2.61
C VAL A 15 7.43 -19.46 -2.81
N PHE A 16 7.20 -18.57 -1.83
CA PHE A 16 6.15 -17.56 -1.94
C PHE A 16 6.40 -16.49 -2.99
N LEU A 17 7.66 -16.08 -3.18
CA LEU A 17 8.01 -15.20 -4.28
C LEU A 17 7.62 -15.82 -5.63
N ILE A 18 7.88 -17.11 -5.83
CA ILE A 18 7.50 -17.82 -7.05
C ILE A 18 5.97 -17.83 -7.21
N PHE A 19 5.20 -18.13 -6.16
CA PHE A 19 3.73 -18.12 -6.21
C PHE A 19 3.17 -16.72 -6.54
N PHE A 20 3.74 -15.65 -5.97
CA PHE A 20 3.32 -14.28 -6.30
C PHE A 20 3.63 -13.93 -7.75
N ILE A 21 4.80 -14.30 -8.27
CA ILE A 21 5.15 -14.06 -9.68
C ILE A 21 4.20 -14.81 -10.60
N ILE A 22 3.96 -16.10 -10.35
CA ILE A 22 3.02 -16.91 -11.13
C ILE A 22 1.64 -16.26 -11.10
N LYS A 23 1.12 -15.89 -9.92
CA LYS A 23 -0.17 -15.21 -9.82
C LYS A 23 -0.21 -13.95 -10.69
N ASN A 24 0.78 -13.08 -10.55
CA ASN A 24 0.83 -11.80 -11.29
C ASN A 24 0.90 -11.99 -12.81
N LEU A 25 1.48 -13.10 -13.29
CA LEU A 25 1.59 -13.40 -14.72
C LEU A 25 0.30 -13.98 -15.32
N PHE A 26 -0.44 -14.79 -14.56
CA PHE A 26 -1.59 -15.55 -15.08
C PHE A 26 -2.94 -14.98 -14.66
N ILE A 27 -3.00 -14.20 -13.58
CA ILE A 27 -4.24 -13.63 -13.05
C ILE A 27 -4.09 -12.12 -13.01
N LEU A 28 -4.65 -11.46 -14.01
CA LEU A 28 -4.70 -10.00 -14.08
C LEU A 28 -5.78 -9.47 -13.15
N ASP A 29 -5.49 -8.32 -12.57
CA ASP A 29 -6.46 -7.58 -11.78
C ASP A 29 -7.49 -6.87 -12.68
N PRO A 30 -8.78 -6.78 -12.32
CA PRO A 30 -9.77 -6.04 -13.10
C PRO A 30 -9.39 -4.57 -13.33
N ASP A 31 -8.77 -3.91 -12.35
CA ASP A 31 -8.43 -2.48 -12.43
C ASP A 31 -7.09 -2.23 -13.15
N PHE A 32 -6.35 -3.29 -13.48
CA PHE A 32 -5.04 -3.20 -14.12
C PHE A 32 -5.06 -2.37 -15.42
N GLY A 33 -6.10 -2.55 -16.23
CA GLY A 33 -6.28 -1.78 -17.47
C GLY A 33 -6.44 -0.27 -17.21
N TRP A 34 -7.15 0.11 -16.15
CA TRP A 34 -7.30 1.50 -15.75
C TRP A 34 -5.97 2.10 -15.29
N HIS A 35 -5.18 1.38 -14.49
CA HIS A 35 -3.86 1.85 -14.07
C HIS A 35 -2.92 2.12 -15.24
N LEU A 36 -2.89 1.22 -16.23
CA LEU A 36 -2.09 1.41 -17.44
C LEU A 36 -2.56 2.63 -18.23
N ARG A 37 -3.87 2.77 -18.42
CA ARG A 37 -4.42 3.86 -19.23
C ARG A 37 -4.30 5.22 -18.54
N LEU A 38 -4.48 5.29 -17.22
CA LEU A 38 -4.22 6.49 -16.42
C LEU A 38 -2.75 6.85 -16.47
N GLY A 39 -1.83 5.89 -16.28
CA GLY A 39 -0.40 6.15 -16.36
C GLY A 39 0.03 6.72 -17.72
N GLU A 40 -0.50 6.17 -18.81
CA GLU A 40 -0.30 6.71 -20.16
C GLU A 40 -0.84 8.14 -20.30
N LEU A 41 -2.07 8.37 -19.86
CA LEU A 41 -2.75 9.66 -19.96
C LEU A 41 -2.01 10.74 -19.16
N ILE A 42 -1.57 10.40 -17.94
CA ILE A 42 -0.83 11.32 -17.07
C ILE A 42 0.50 11.73 -17.70
N LEU A 43 1.22 10.80 -18.32
CA LEU A 43 2.49 11.11 -19.00
C LEU A 43 2.29 11.95 -20.27
N LYS A 44 1.17 11.80 -20.98
CA LYS A 44 0.89 12.53 -22.22
C LYS A 44 0.29 13.92 -21.98
N SER A 45 -0.67 14.01 -21.07
CA SER A 45 -1.55 15.18 -20.91
C SER A 45 -1.51 15.80 -19.52
N GLY A 46 -0.76 15.22 -18.59
CA GLY A 46 -0.71 15.64 -17.19
C GLY A 46 -1.82 15.01 -16.33
N ILE A 47 -1.79 15.32 -15.03
CA ILE A 47 -2.67 14.73 -14.03
C ILE A 47 -4.13 15.19 -14.28
N PRO A 48 -5.08 14.24 -14.48
CA PRO A 48 -6.46 14.59 -14.79
C PRO A 48 -7.14 15.26 -13.59
N LYS A 49 -8.04 16.22 -13.87
CA LYS A 49 -8.89 16.87 -12.84
C LYS A 49 -10.35 16.41 -12.90
N THR A 50 -10.73 15.79 -14.00
CA THR A 50 -12.06 15.24 -14.27
C THR A 50 -11.93 13.80 -14.73
N ASP A 51 -13.00 13.02 -14.61
CA ASP A 51 -12.99 11.61 -14.95
C ASP A 51 -12.74 11.41 -16.46
N PRO A 52 -11.61 10.81 -16.87
CA PRO A 52 -11.28 10.63 -18.27
C PRO A 52 -12.00 9.44 -18.92
N PHE A 53 -12.67 8.59 -18.15
CA PHE A 53 -13.29 7.35 -18.63
C PHE A 53 -14.82 7.34 -18.50
N SER A 54 -15.40 8.24 -17.70
CA SER A 54 -16.85 8.37 -17.60
C SER A 54 -17.46 8.92 -18.89
N TYR A 55 -18.24 8.08 -19.57
CA TYR A 55 -19.01 8.46 -20.75
C TYR A 55 -20.21 9.35 -20.39
N THR A 56 -20.87 9.09 -19.26
CA THR A 56 -22.10 9.78 -18.84
C THR A 56 -21.84 11.07 -18.07
N MET A 57 -20.70 11.19 -17.39
CA MET A 57 -20.34 12.35 -16.59
C MET A 57 -18.87 12.78 -16.80
N PRO A 58 -18.48 13.19 -18.03
CA PRO A 58 -17.09 13.53 -18.36
C PRO A 58 -16.53 14.75 -17.62
N SER A 59 -17.40 15.58 -17.03
CA SER A 59 -17.02 16.74 -16.21
C SER A 59 -16.97 16.44 -14.71
N PHE A 60 -17.23 15.20 -14.29
CA PHE A 60 -17.24 14.84 -12.88
C PHE A 60 -15.84 15.04 -12.27
N PRO A 61 -15.71 15.75 -11.14
CA PRO A 61 -14.43 15.92 -10.46
C PRO A 61 -13.83 14.57 -10.08
N PHE A 62 -12.61 14.30 -10.54
CA PHE A 62 -11.92 13.04 -10.28
C PHE A 62 -10.63 13.30 -9.50
N VAL A 63 -10.40 12.48 -8.48
CA VAL A 63 -9.19 12.51 -7.67
C VAL A 63 -8.49 11.16 -7.78
N ASP A 64 -7.44 11.13 -8.61
CA ASP A 64 -6.59 9.94 -8.71
C ASP A 64 -5.66 9.84 -7.48
N HIS A 65 -6.11 9.08 -6.48
CA HIS A 65 -5.34 8.82 -5.26
C HIS A 65 -4.17 7.83 -5.48
N GLU A 66 -3.96 7.36 -6.72
CA GLU A 66 -2.92 6.39 -7.10
C GLU A 66 -2.06 6.89 -8.27
N TRP A 67 -2.12 8.20 -8.58
CA TRP A 67 -1.52 8.79 -9.79
C TRP A 67 -0.05 8.42 -10.00
N LEU A 68 0.77 8.42 -8.93
CA LEU A 68 2.19 8.08 -9.04
C LEU A 68 2.39 6.59 -9.31
N SER A 69 1.55 5.75 -8.71
CA SER A 69 1.58 4.32 -8.96
C SER A 69 1.12 3.98 -10.38
N ASN A 70 0.13 4.69 -10.92
CA ASN A 70 -0.29 4.57 -12.31
C ASN A 70 0.86 4.86 -13.29
N ILE A 71 1.61 5.95 -13.05
CA ILE A 71 2.83 6.26 -13.81
C ILE A 71 3.86 5.13 -13.68
N MET A 72 4.11 4.65 -12.45
CA MET A 72 5.09 3.59 -12.18
C MET A 72 4.72 2.28 -12.92
N ILE A 73 3.46 1.87 -12.83
CA ILE A 73 2.93 0.66 -13.50
C ILE A 73 3.14 0.79 -15.00
N TYR A 74 2.68 1.89 -15.61
CA TYR A 74 2.80 2.12 -17.04
C TYR A 74 4.26 2.15 -17.51
N PHE A 75 5.14 2.86 -16.79
CA PHE A 75 6.55 2.97 -17.15
C PHE A 75 7.29 1.62 -17.08
N ILE A 76 7.01 0.80 -16.07
CA ILE A 76 7.63 -0.54 -15.95
C ILE A 76 7.03 -1.49 -16.99
N TYR A 77 5.71 -1.41 -17.22
CA TYR A 77 5.01 -2.22 -18.21
C TYR A 77 5.57 -2.04 -19.62
N GLN A 78 5.87 -0.79 -20.03
CA GLN A 78 6.51 -0.49 -21.31
C GLN A 78 7.84 -1.24 -21.52
N LYS A 79 8.57 -1.53 -20.44
CA LYS A 79 9.82 -2.27 -20.52
C LYS A 79 9.59 -3.77 -20.57
N SER A 80 8.76 -4.29 -19.67
CA SER A 80 8.40 -5.71 -19.63
C SER A 80 7.27 -5.96 -18.64
N PHE A 81 6.26 -6.71 -19.07
CA PHE A 81 5.23 -7.23 -18.17
C PHE A 81 5.81 -8.19 -17.11
N ILE A 82 6.83 -8.98 -17.47
CA ILE A 82 7.49 -9.89 -16.52
C ILE A 82 8.20 -9.09 -15.43
N LEU A 83 8.88 -8.00 -15.79
CA LEU A 83 9.51 -7.11 -14.82
C LEU A 83 8.46 -6.52 -13.85
N LEU A 84 7.32 -6.09 -14.37
CA LEU A 84 6.22 -5.56 -13.56
C LEU A 84 5.69 -6.61 -12.58
N ALA A 85 5.46 -7.84 -13.06
CA ALA A 85 5.02 -8.96 -12.22
C ALA A 85 6.02 -9.26 -11.10
N ILE A 86 7.33 -9.22 -11.39
CA ILE A 86 8.39 -9.40 -10.38
C ILE A 86 8.36 -8.25 -9.36
N VAL A 87 8.33 -6.99 -9.80
CA VAL A 87 8.30 -5.83 -8.89
C VAL A 87 7.11 -5.89 -7.94
N PHE A 88 5.92 -6.20 -8.46
CA PHE A 88 4.71 -6.31 -7.62
C PHE A 88 4.70 -7.56 -6.74
N ALA A 89 5.45 -8.61 -7.08
CA ALA A 89 5.65 -9.76 -6.19
C ALA A 89 6.59 -9.45 -5.01
N LEU A 90 7.48 -8.46 -5.17
CA LEU A 90 8.40 -8.06 -4.10
C LEU A 90 7.70 -7.33 -2.96
N PHE A 91 6.66 -6.52 -3.20
CA PHE A 91 5.96 -5.80 -2.13
C PHE A 91 5.38 -6.72 -1.04
N PRO A 92 4.52 -7.72 -1.36
CA PRO A 92 4.01 -8.64 -0.35
C PRO A 92 5.12 -9.52 0.24
N LEU A 93 6.19 -9.83 -0.53
CA LEU A 93 7.36 -10.52 0.00
C LEU A 93 8.06 -9.68 1.08
N PHE A 94 8.27 -8.38 0.85
CA PHE A 94 8.84 -7.47 1.83
C PHE A 94 7.97 -7.35 3.08
N THR A 95 6.65 -7.31 2.93
CA THR A 95 5.69 -7.38 4.05
C THR A 95 5.94 -8.62 4.92
N LEU A 96 6.07 -9.79 4.30
CA LEU A 96 6.37 -11.06 4.99
C LEU A 96 7.75 -11.05 5.65
N LEU A 97 8.77 -10.55 4.95
CA LEU A 97 10.14 -10.41 5.46
C LEU A 97 10.18 -9.58 6.73
N ILE A 98 9.61 -8.37 6.69
CA ILE A 98 9.60 -7.42 7.81
C ILE A 98 8.86 -8.02 9.01
N THR A 99 7.73 -8.70 8.77
CA THR A 99 6.89 -9.26 9.82
C THR A 99 7.51 -10.50 10.47
N PHE A 100 8.09 -11.40 9.66
CA PHE A 100 8.50 -12.72 10.15
C PHE A 100 9.99 -12.87 10.41
N TYR A 101 10.90 -12.08 9.81
CA TYR A 101 12.34 -12.34 9.89
C TYR A 101 12.87 -12.49 11.33
N LYS A 102 12.47 -11.59 12.24
CA LYS A 102 12.89 -11.66 13.65
C LYS A 102 12.07 -12.69 14.45
N ASN A 103 10.76 -12.74 14.19
CA ASN A 103 9.80 -13.48 15.01
C ASN A 103 9.45 -14.88 14.48
N PHE A 104 10.15 -15.39 13.47
CA PHE A 104 9.85 -16.69 12.88
C PHE A 104 10.04 -17.81 13.92
N LYS A 105 8.95 -18.53 14.18
CA LYS A 105 8.89 -19.68 15.08
C LYS A 105 8.44 -20.89 14.26
N PRO A 106 9.31 -21.90 14.04
CA PRO A 106 8.99 -23.03 13.15
C PRO A 106 7.69 -23.77 13.48
N PHE A 107 7.28 -23.80 14.75
CA PHE A 107 6.02 -24.46 15.15
C PHE A 107 4.76 -23.69 14.74
N LEU A 108 4.87 -22.42 14.34
CA LEU A 108 3.76 -21.60 13.81
C LEU A 108 3.62 -21.69 12.29
N PHE A 109 4.23 -22.69 11.65
CA PHE A 109 4.27 -22.83 10.19
C PHE A 109 2.87 -22.80 9.55
N GLY A 110 1.88 -23.43 10.16
CA GLY A 110 0.49 -23.39 9.70
C GLY A 110 -0.11 -21.98 9.68
N VAL A 111 0.19 -21.16 10.69
CA VAL A 111 -0.25 -19.74 10.75
C VAL A 111 0.38 -18.93 9.62
N TYR A 112 1.65 -19.21 9.30
CA TYR A 112 2.34 -18.53 8.21
C TYR A 112 1.76 -18.92 6.85
N ILE A 113 1.42 -20.20 6.64
CA ILE A 113 0.71 -20.65 5.44
C ILE A 113 -0.65 -19.97 5.33
N LEU A 114 -1.45 -19.93 6.39
CA LEU A 114 -2.77 -19.29 6.38
C LEU A 114 -2.67 -17.79 6.07
N SER A 115 -1.75 -17.09 6.73
CA SER A 115 -1.48 -15.67 6.49
C SER A 115 -1.08 -15.45 5.02
N PHE A 116 -0.24 -16.34 4.50
CA PHE A 116 0.17 -16.28 3.10
C PHE A 116 -1.01 -16.52 2.16
N SER A 117 -1.84 -17.53 2.38
CA SER A 117 -2.98 -17.84 1.51
C SER A 117 -3.91 -16.63 1.37
N VAL A 118 -4.18 -15.94 2.48
CA VAL A 118 -4.96 -14.69 2.46
C VAL A 118 -4.25 -13.62 1.62
N LEU A 119 -2.96 -13.36 1.86
CA LEU A 119 -2.20 -12.38 1.07
C LEU A 119 -2.15 -12.75 -0.40
N LEU A 120 -2.01 -14.03 -0.74
CA LEU A 120 -2.01 -14.52 -2.10
C LEU A 120 -3.37 -14.32 -2.76
N SER A 121 -4.50 -14.46 -2.07
CA SER A 121 -5.82 -14.19 -2.65
C SER A 121 -5.99 -12.71 -3.05
N PHE A 122 -5.46 -11.80 -2.25
CA PHE A 122 -5.61 -10.36 -2.48
C PHE A 122 -4.43 -9.70 -3.22
N SER A 123 -3.30 -10.40 -3.41
CA SER A 123 -2.15 -9.90 -4.17
C SER A 123 -2.43 -9.86 -5.67
N GLY A 124 -1.48 -9.37 -6.45
CA GLY A 124 -1.63 -9.10 -7.87
C GLY A 124 -0.76 -7.92 -8.25
N ILE A 125 -0.89 -7.45 -9.49
CA ILE A 125 -0.40 -6.10 -9.87
C ILE A 125 -1.43 -5.08 -9.35
N ARG A 126 -1.54 -5.00 -8.03
CA ARG A 126 -2.47 -4.15 -7.28
C ARG A 126 -1.71 -3.18 -6.41
N ILE A 127 -2.08 -1.91 -6.44
CA ILE A 127 -1.39 -0.86 -5.68
C ILE A 127 -1.56 -1.06 -4.17
N GLN A 128 -2.63 -1.71 -3.72
CA GLN A 128 -2.83 -2.08 -2.32
C GLN A 128 -1.64 -2.89 -1.73
N THR A 129 -0.93 -3.68 -2.54
CA THR A 129 0.24 -4.46 -2.08
C THR A 129 1.40 -3.57 -1.61
N ILE A 130 1.55 -2.39 -2.21
CA ILE A 130 2.51 -1.35 -1.78
C ILE A 130 2.11 -0.85 -0.39
N SER A 131 0.82 -0.59 -0.18
CA SER A 131 0.31 -0.15 1.12
C SER A 131 0.55 -1.17 2.22
N TRP A 132 0.42 -2.47 1.94
CA TRP A 132 0.75 -3.50 2.94
C TRP A 132 2.20 -3.42 3.40
N MET A 133 3.13 -3.25 2.46
CA MET A 133 4.56 -3.09 2.78
C MET A 133 4.80 -1.85 3.64
N LEU A 134 4.16 -0.72 3.29
CA LEU A 134 4.32 0.55 4.02
C LEU A 134 3.69 0.50 5.41
N VAL A 135 2.49 -0.10 5.57
CA VAL A 135 1.87 -0.37 6.87
C VAL A 135 2.79 -1.21 7.74
N SER A 136 3.28 -2.34 7.24
CA SER A 136 4.16 -3.23 8.01
C SER A 136 5.46 -2.55 8.42
N THR A 137 6.02 -1.72 7.55
CA THR A 137 7.21 -0.91 7.85
C THR A 137 6.91 0.09 8.98
N LEU A 138 5.79 0.83 8.86
CA LEU A 138 5.36 1.81 9.87
C LEU A 138 5.16 1.13 11.23
N LEU A 139 4.43 0.01 11.28
CA LEU A 139 4.16 -0.74 12.51
C LEU A 139 5.45 -1.21 13.17
N VAL A 140 6.42 -1.73 12.42
CA VAL A 140 7.70 -2.18 12.99
C VAL A 140 8.49 -1.01 13.58
N VAL A 141 8.49 0.16 12.93
CA VAL A 141 9.18 1.36 13.46
C VAL A 141 8.48 1.90 14.70
N VAL A 142 7.15 1.96 14.69
CA VAL A 142 6.33 2.54 15.75
C VAL A 142 6.30 1.67 17.00
N LEU A 143 6.17 0.36 16.85
CA LEU A 143 6.10 -0.60 17.97
C LEU A 143 7.47 -0.87 18.62
N ASN A 144 8.57 -0.47 17.97
CA ASN A 144 9.91 -0.63 18.49
C ASN A 144 10.50 0.74 18.88
N GLY A 145 10.60 1.01 20.19
CA GLY A 145 11.05 2.31 20.70
C GLY A 145 12.46 2.75 20.23
N GLU A 146 13.37 1.82 19.97
CA GLU A 146 14.70 2.15 19.44
C GLU A 146 14.61 2.56 17.96
N LEU A 147 13.85 1.82 17.16
CA LEU A 147 13.62 2.15 15.76
C LEU A 147 12.85 3.46 15.63
N TRP A 148 11.87 3.71 16.49
CA TRP A 148 11.14 4.97 16.55
C TRP A 148 12.11 6.14 16.75
N LYS A 149 12.97 6.09 17.78
CA LYS A 149 13.93 7.16 18.05
C LYS A 149 14.88 7.41 16.87
N ARG A 150 15.28 6.35 16.16
CA ARG A 150 16.19 6.43 15.02
C ARG A 150 15.51 6.91 13.73
N PHE A 151 14.28 6.49 13.47
CA PHE A 151 13.63 6.65 12.16
C PHE A 151 12.38 7.54 12.16
N ARG A 152 11.92 8.07 13.30
CA ARG A 152 10.71 8.90 13.37
C ARG A 152 10.69 10.10 12.42
N PHE A 153 11.83 10.69 12.11
CA PHE A 153 11.92 11.82 11.16
C PHE A 153 11.80 11.39 9.68
N PHE A 154 11.94 10.10 9.38
CA PHE A 154 11.65 9.55 8.04
C PHE A 154 10.16 9.23 7.86
N ILE A 155 9.38 9.15 8.94
CA ILE A 155 7.94 8.82 8.85
C ILE A 155 7.13 9.85 8.07
N PRO A 156 7.33 11.18 8.22
CA PRO A 156 6.67 12.17 7.37
C PRO A 156 7.00 11.98 5.89
N LEU A 157 8.26 11.67 5.55
CA LEU A 157 8.67 11.41 4.16
C LEU A 157 8.07 10.10 3.62
N LEU A 158 7.99 9.07 4.45
CA LEU A 158 7.32 7.81 4.10
C LEU A 158 5.84 8.05 3.80
N ILE A 159 5.15 8.84 4.63
CA ILE A 159 3.73 9.16 4.45
C ILE A 159 3.52 10.09 3.25
N LEU A 160 4.44 11.03 3.00
CA LEU A 160 4.44 11.88 1.81
C LEU A 160 4.46 11.03 0.53
N LEU A 161 5.39 10.08 0.46
CA LEU A 161 5.50 9.16 -0.66
C LEU A 161 4.23 8.30 -0.77
N TRP A 162 3.73 7.78 0.35
CA TRP A 162 2.55 6.95 0.38
C TRP A 162 1.29 7.68 -0.08
N ALA A 163 1.08 8.93 0.34
CA ALA A 163 -0.08 9.74 -0.06
C ALA A 163 -0.14 10.00 -1.56
N ASN A 164 1.00 9.89 -2.26
CA ASN A 164 1.04 10.00 -3.72
C ASN A 164 0.95 8.63 -4.42
N LEU A 165 1.20 7.53 -3.71
CA LEU A 165 1.14 6.17 -4.25
C LEU A 165 -0.24 5.52 -4.09
N HIS A 166 -0.92 5.68 -2.94
CA HIS A 166 -2.16 4.98 -2.65
C HIS A 166 -2.94 5.64 -1.50
N GLY A 167 -4.28 5.64 -1.60
CA GLY A 167 -5.22 6.22 -0.62
C GLY A 167 -5.16 5.62 0.79
N GLY A 168 -4.58 4.43 0.91
CA GLY A 168 -4.33 3.74 2.18
C GLY A 168 -3.41 4.48 3.16
N PHE A 169 -2.79 5.60 2.78
CA PHE A 169 -2.01 6.45 3.67
C PHE A 169 -2.81 6.95 4.89
N ALA A 170 -4.14 7.04 4.80
CA ALA A 170 -4.98 7.47 5.92
C ALA A 170 -4.83 6.55 7.15
N ILE A 171 -4.59 5.25 6.93
CA ILE A 171 -4.30 4.29 8.00
C ILE A 171 -3.00 4.66 8.73
N ALA A 172 -2.02 5.26 8.05
CA ALA A 172 -0.76 5.67 8.67
C ALA A 172 -0.99 6.76 9.73
N ILE A 173 -1.82 7.76 9.39
CA ILE A 173 -2.19 8.84 10.31
C ILE A 173 -2.95 8.27 11.50
N TYR A 174 -3.87 7.34 11.27
CA TYR A 174 -4.61 6.66 12.34
C TYR A 174 -3.67 5.87 13.28
N ILE A 175 -2.73 5.09 12.74
CA ILE A 175 -1.73 4.36 13.54
C ILE A 175 -0.89 5.33 14.39
N LEU A 176 -0.44 6.45 13.82
CA LEU A 176 0.34 7.45 14.55
C LEU A 176 -0.48 8.10 15.67
N ALA A 177 -1.74 8.43 15.42
CA ALA A 177 -2.64 8.97 16.43
C ALA A 177 -2.83 7.99 17.61
N LEU A 178 -3.10 6.71 17.34
CA LEU A 178 -3.21 5.68 18.37
C LEU A 178 -1.91 5.50 19.16
N THR A 179 -0.77 5.56 18.48
CA THR A 179 0.55 5.47 19.12
C THR A 179 0.79 6.62 20.09
N ILE A 180 0.46 7.84 19.67
CA ILE A 180 0.58 9.03 20.51
C ILE A 180 -0.36 8.94 21.71
N ALA A 181 -1.60 8.52 21.50
CA ALA A 181 -2.56 8.30 22.58
C ALA A 181 -2.04 7.25 23.59
N ALA A 182 -1.52 6.12 23.11
CA ALA A 182 -0.93 5.09 23.96
C ALA A 182 0.26 5.63 24.77
N LYS A 183 1.18 6.36 24.13
CA LYS A 183 2.31 7.01 24.82
C LYS A 183 1.88 8.07 25.84
N ALA A 184 0.80 8.80 25.56
CA ALA A 184 0.25 9.78 26.47
C ALA A 184 -0.33 9.11 27.72
N ILE A 185 -1.07 8.01 27.55
CA ILE A 185 -1.58 7.18 28.66
C ILE A 185 -0.42 6.62 29.50
N GLU A 186 0.63 6.13 28.84
CA GLU A 186 1.84 5.62 29.51
C GLU A 186 2.74 6.72 30.10
N ARG A 187 2.40 8.02 29.90
CA ARG A 187 3.21 9.18 30.29
C ARG A 187 4.64 9.17 29.72
N LYS A 188 4.83 8.57 28.55
CA LYS A 188 6.11 8.48 27.80
C LYS A 188 6.13 9.36 26.56
N ILE A 189 5.18 10.28 26.43
CA ILE A 189 5.05 11.13 25.25
C ILE A 189 6.17 12.19 25.21
N GLU A 190 6.82 12.31 24.06
CA GLU A 190 7.82 13.35 23.81
C GLU A 190 7.23 14.46 22.93
N ARG A 191 7.69 15.71 23.08
CA ARG A 191 7.27 16.82 22.19
C ARG A 191 7.51 16.50 20.71
N LEU A 192 8.58 15.75 20.43
CA LEU A 192 8.94 15.33 19.07
C LEU A 192 7.93 14.34 18.47
N ASP A 193 7.16 13.61 19.28
CA ASP A 193 6.11 12.73 18.77
C ASP A 193 4.98 13.55 18.11
N PHE A 194 4.60 14.68 18.71
CA PHE A 194 3.65 15.62 18.10
C PHE A 194 4.20 16.26 16.84
N VAL A 195 5.47 16.69 16.85
CA VAL A 195 6.11 17.27 15.65
C VAL A 195 6.05 16.30 14.48
N VAL A 196 6.39 15.02 14.72
CA VAL A 196 6.33 13.98 13.69
C VAL A 196 4.90 13.76 13.22
N PHE A 197 3.92 13.69 14.11
CA PHE A 197 2.52 13.51 13.72
C PHE A 197 1.98 14.67 12.87
N PHE A 198 2.18 15.91 13.29
CA PHE A 198 1.72 17.06 12.52
C PHE A 198 2.50 17.18 11.20
N ALA A 199 3.81 16.94 11.19
CA ALA A 199 4.58 16.90 9.95
C ALA A 199 4.06 15.81 8.99
N SER A 200 3.74 14.63 9.49
CA SER A 200 3.11 13.54 8.72
C SER A 200 1.72 13.91 8.21
N LEU A 201 0.91 14.59 9.02
CA LEU A 201 -0.41 15.06 8.60
C LEU A 201 -0.27 16.11 7.48
N PHE A 202 0.61 17.09 7.64
CA PHE A 202 0.89 18.10 6.62
C PHE A 202 1.44 17.48 5.33
N ALA A 203 2.29 16.46 5.44
CA ALA A 203 2.83 15.74 4.30
C ALA A 203 1.73 15.11 3.42
N THR A 204 0.58 14.71 3.98
CA THR A 204 -0.53 14.16 3.17
C THR A 204 -1.14 15.18 2.20
N PHE A 205 -1.02 16.48 2.47
CA PHE A 205 -1.51 17.55 1.60
C PHE A 205 -0.55 17.92 0.47
N LEU A 206 0.71 17.44 0.54
CA LEU A 206 1.71 17.64 -0.51
C LEU A 206 1.50 16.62 -1.63
N ASN A 207 0.38 16.80 -2.34
CA ASN A 207 -0.02 16.02 -3.50
C ASN A 207 -0.72 16.95 -4.51
N PRO A 208 -0.85 16.57 -5.79
CA PRO A 208 -1.45 17.40 -6.84
C PRO A 208 -2.89 17.87 -6.56
N TYR A 209 -3.63 17.14 -5.72
CA TYR A 209 -5.02 17.41 -5.38
C TYR A 209 -5.21 18.15 -4.05
N GLY A 210 -4.16 18.24 -3.23
CA GLY A 210 -4.17 18.91 -1.94
C GLY A 210 -5.21 18.32 -0.97
N PRO A 211 -6.05 19.15 -0.32
CA PRO A 211 -7.09 18.69 0.61
C PRO A 211 -8.18 17.81 -0.01
N ARG A 212 -8.40 17.89 -1.33
CA ARG A 212 -9.43 17.09 -2.02
C ARG A 212 -9.15 15.59 -1.92
N LEU A 213 -7.89 15.20 -1.77
CA LEU A 213 -7.49 13.81 -1.55
C LEU A 213 -8.17 13.23 -0.30
N TRP A 214 -8.23 13.98 0.80
CA TRP A 214 -8.93 13.53 2.00
C TRP A 214 -10.45 13.42 1.79
N GLY A 215 -11.04 14.34 1.02
CA GLY A 215 -12.46 14.27 0.66
C GLY A 215 -12.80 12.95 -0.05
N GLU A 216 -11.98 12.56 -1.02
CA GLU A 216 -12.13 11.28 -1.74
C GLU A 216 -12.06 10.07 -0.79
N ILE A 217 -11.08 10.05 0.13
CA ILE A 217 -10.96 8.97 1.11
C ILE A 217 -12.18 8.89 2.04
N PHE A 218 -12.69 10.03 2.50
CA PHE A 218 -13.88 10.04 3.36
C PHE A 218 -15.13 9.57 2.61
N LEU A 219 -15.27 9.89 1.32
CA LEU A 219 -16.36 9.39 0.48
C LEU A 219 -16.28 7.87 0.32
N GLN A 220 -15.11 7.33 -0.01
CA GLN A 220 -14.92 5.88 -0.15
C GLN A 220 -15.17 5.10 1.14
N ILE A 221 -14.82 5.66 2.30
CA ILE A 221 -15.08 5.04 3.60
C ILE A 221 -16.57 5.15 3.97
N GLY A 222 -17.17 6.31 3.69
CA GLY A 222 -18.52 6.68 4.11
C GLY A 222 -19.65 6.16 3.23
N ASP A 223 -19.38 5.78 1.99
CA ASP A 223 -20.40 5.30 1.05
C ASP A 223 -20.52 3.76 1.08
N PRO A 224 -21.63 3.20 1.60
CA PRO A 224 -21.85 1.76 1.60
C PRO A 224 -22.17 1.21 0.20
N SER A 225 -22.67 2.06 -0.72
CA SER A 225 -23.13 1.63 -2.04
C SER A 225 -21.98 1.17 -2.94
N LEU A 226 -20.81 1.81 -2.83
CA LEU A 226 -19.58 1.39 -3.51
C LEU A 226 -19.07 0.01 -3.05
N ARG A 227 -19.44 -0.44 -1.84
CA ARG A 227 -19.09 -1.78 -1.33
C ARG A 227 -19.98 -2.89 -1.90
N CYS A 228 -21.22 -2.56 -2.26
CA CYS A 228 -22.20 -3.50 -2.82
C CYS A 228 -22.17 -3.53 -4.35
N SER A 229 -21.92 -2.41 -5.02
CA SER A 229 -21.94 -2.32 -6.49
C SER A 229 -20.75 -3.02 -7.18
N GLY A 230 -19.64 -3.23 -6.47
CA GLY A 230 -18.53 -4.09 -6.97
C GLY A 230 -18.94 -5.56 -7.17
N LEU A 231 -20.05 -6.01 -6.58
CA LEU A 231 -20.64 -7.33 -6.84
C LEU A 231 -21.62 -7.33 -8.02
N GLU A 232 -22.18 -6.16 -8.37
CA GLU A 232 -23.19 -6.00 -9.43
C GLU A 232 -22.59 -5.60 -10.78
N ALA A 233 -21.37 -5.09 -10.82
CA ALA A 233 -20.64 -4.77 -12.06
C ALA A 233 -20.22 -6.02 -12.89
N ASN A 234 -20.68 -7.22 -12.51
CA ASN A 234 -20.44 -8.48 -13.23
C ASN A 234 -21.57 -8.91 -14.18
N PHE A 235 -22.59 -8.09 -14.40
CA PHE A 235 -23.63 -8.40 -15.39
C PHE A 235 -24.01 -7.16 -16.20
N GLN A 236 -23.23 -6.85 -17.24
CA GLN A 236 -23.71 -6.31 -18.50
C GLN A 236 -22.55 -6.13 -19.49
N PHE A 237 -22.17 -7.23 -20.13
CA PHE A 237 -21.66 -7.28 -21.50
C PHE A 237 -22.44 -8.37 -22.23
#